data_AF-A0A564YUD2-F1
#
_entry.id   AF-A0A564YUD2-F1
#
_cell.length_a   1.000
_cell.length_b   1.000
_cell.length_c   1.000
_cell.angle_alpha   90.00
_cell.angle_beta   90.00
_cell.angle_gamma   90.00
#
_symmetry.space_group_name_H-M   'P 1'
#
loop_
_entity.id
_entity.type
_entity.pdbx_description
1 polymer ?
#
loop_
_entity_poly.entity_id
_entity_poly.type
_entity_poly.pdbx_seq_one_letter_code
_entity_poly.pdbx_strand_id
1 'polypeptide(L)'
;MTGLGDPRIKDPIIRLDLKLRHTDVLILSQFLRPDGTILPREVSGLTKATQLHVEMLIERAQNAGLLPISIDADGKHTYKIRGPHVKNVYYDTDIIGIPRFSKIIPTYKPPM
;
A
#
# COMPACT_ATOMS: atom_id res chain seq x y z
N MET A 1 13.25 3.34 20.86
CA MET A 1 14.57 3.89 20.47
C MET A 1 15.37 2.75 19.87
N THR A 2 15.75 2.86 18.60
CA THR A 2 16.42 1.78 17.86
C THR A 2 17.91 2.09 17.80
N GLY A 3 18.75 1.17 18.30
CA GLY A 3 20.19 1.39 18.39
C GLY A 3 20.88 1.48 17.03
N LEU A 4 22.02 2.16 16.98
CA LEU A 4 22.88 2.31 15.81
C LEU A 4 23.41 0.92 15.38
N GLY A 5 22.67 0.25 14.50
CA GLY A 5 22.94 -1.14 14.09
C GLY A 5 21.71 -1.96 13.66
N ASP A 6 20.47 -1.54 13.95
CA ASP A 6 19.28 -2.26 13.46
C ASP A 6 19.18 -2.15 11.92
N PRO A 7 19.16 -3.28 11.16
CA PRO A 7 19.01 -3.24 9.70
C PRO A 7 17.72 -2.57 9.22
N ARG A 8 16.70 -2.43 10.07
CA ARG A 8 15.45 -1.71 9.79
C ARG A 8 15.65 -0.19 9.65
N ILE A 9 16.76 0.38 10.14
CA ILE A 9 17.07 1.81 9.98
C ILE A 9 17.26 2.20 8.50
N LYS A 10 17.55 1.24 7.61
CA LYS A 10 17.63 1.51 6.16
C LYS A 10 16.28 1.79 5.51
N ASP A 11 15.19 1.32 6.10
CA ASP A 11 13.84 1.50 5.57
C ASP A 11 13.38 2.95 5.76
N PRO A 12 13.06 3.69 4.68
CA PRO A 12 12.69 5.10 4.76
C PRO A 12 11.43 5.36 5.60
N ILE A 13 10.46 4.44 5.63
CA ILE A 13 9.20 4.61 6.37
C ILE A 13 9.43 4.40 7.86
N ILE A 14 10.18 3.35 8.23
CA ILE A 14 10.52 3.06 9.63
C ILE A 14 11.47 4.12 10.20
N ARG A 15 12.48 4.55 9.42
CA ARG A 15 13.45 5.57 9.83
C ARG A 15 12.81 6.95 10.08
N LEU A 16 11.73 7.27 9.38
CA LEU A 16 11.00 8.52 9.51
C LEU A 16 9.73 8.42 10.40
N ASP A 17 9.47 7.26 11.01
CA ASP A 17 8.28 6.94 11.82
C ASP A 17 6.93 7.31 11.13
N LEU A 18 6.86 7.07 9.82
CA LEU A 18 5.71 7.47 9.01
C LEU A 18 4.53 6.50 9.16
N LYS A 19 3.37 7.05 9.58
CA LYS A 19 2.09 6.33 9.67
C LYS A 19 1.30 6.55 8.39
N LEU A 20 1.51 5.66 7.41
CA LEU A 20 0.90 5.76 6.08
C LEU A 20 -0.57 5.31 6.06
N ARG A 21 -1.36 5.99 5.25
CA ARG A 21 -2.73 5.62 4.83
C ARG A 21 -2.82 5.54 3.31
N HIS A 22 -3.91 4.96 2.82
CA HIS A 22 -4.17 4.86 1.38
C HIS A 22 -4.45 6.24 0.72
N THR A 23 -4.73 7.26 1.53
CA THR A 23 -4.94 8.65 1.12
C THR A 23 -3.65 9.44 0.93
N ASP A 24 -2.50 8.96 1.42
CA ASP A 24 -1.22 9.69 1.40
C ASP A 24 -0.49 9.51 0.03
N VAL A 25 -1.21 9.79 -1.06
CA VAL A 25 -0.82 9.49 -2.45
C VAL A 25 0.54 10.07 -2.88
N LEU A 26 0.95 11.21 -2.32
CA LEU A 26 2.24 11.84 -2.63
C LEU A 26 3.44 11.02 -2.09
N ILE A 27 3.24 10.24 -1.03
CA ILE A 27 4.25 9.33 -0.49
C ILE A 27 4.17 7.99 -1.24
N LEU A 28 2.96 7.47 -1.46
CA LEU A 28 2.76 6.20 -2.17
C LEU A 28 3.28 6.25 -3.62
N SER A 29 3.15 7.40 -4.31
CA SER A 29 3.67 7.57 -5.67
C SER A 29 5.20 7.49 -5.77
N GLN A 30 5.94 7.76 -4.69
CA GLN A 30 7.40 7.59 -4.66
C GLN A 30 7.82 6.10 -4.74
N PHE A 31 6.88 5.18 -4.48
CA PHE A 31 7.08 3.74 -4.59
C PHE A 31 6.54 3.16 -5.90
N LEU A 32 6.16 4.01 -6.85
CA LEU A 32 5.75 3.63 -8.21
C LEU A 32 6.84 3.96 -9.24
N ARG A 33 6.87 3.18 -10.31
CA ARG A 33 7.56 3.52 -11.57
C ARG A 33 6.71 4.51 -12.39
N PRO A 34 7.31 5.17 -13.40
CA PRO A 34 6.58 6.04 -14.32
C PRO A 34 5.44 5.36 -15.09
N ASP A 35 5.44 4.02 -15.19
CA ASP A 35 4.38 3.21 -15.82
C ASP A 35 3.20 2.87 -14.87
N GLY A 36 3.30 3.27 -13.59
CA GLY A 36 2.33 2.94 -12.54
C GLY A 36 2.56 1.60 -11.83
N THR A 37 3.58 0.82 -12.21
CA THR A 37 3.93 -0.43 -11.51
C THR A 37 4.68 -0.16 -10.20
N ILE A 38 4.54 -1.05 -9.21
CA ILE A 38 5.20 -0.88 -7.91
C ILE A 38 6.70 -1.16 -8.04
N LEU A 39 7.54 -0.37 -7.36
CA LEU A 39 8.98 -0.58 -7.29
C LEU A 39 9.32 -1.87 -6.53
N PRO A 40 10.27 -2.68 -7.03
CA PRO A 40 10.73 -3.87 -6.32
C PRO A 40 11.48 -3.45 -5.06
N ARG A 41 11.44 -4.32 -4.05
CA ARG A 41 12.01 -4.07 -2.71
C ARG A 41 13.50 -3.71 -2.74
N GLU A 42 14.23 -4.30 -3.68
CA GLU A 42 15.66 -4.11 -3.90
C GLU A 42 16.00 -2.67 -4.35
N VAL A 43 15.02 -1.95 -4.92
CA VAL A 43 15.12 -0.54 -5.32
C VAL A 43 14.42 0.38 -4.30
N SER A 44 13.28 -0.03 -3.73
CA SER A 44 12.53 0.78 -2.75
C SER A 44 13.22 0.92 -1.39
N GLY A 45 14.14 0.00 -1.05
CA GLY A 45 14.84 -0.02 0.24
C GLY A 45 13.96 -0.42 1.44
N LEU A 46 12.72 -0.82 1.20
CA LEU A 46 11.76 -1.20 2.24
C LEU A 46 12.08 -2.57 2.85
N THR A 47 11.77 -2.77 4.14
CA THR A 47 11.73 -4.14 4.69
C THR A 47 10.58 -4.93 4.07
N LYS A 48 10.64 -6.27 4.15
CA LYS A 48 9.57 -7.15 3.63
C LYS A 48 8.19 -6.82 4.21
N ALA A 49 8.11 -6.42 5.49
CA ALA A 49 6.84 -6.08 6.13
C ALA A 49 6.30 -4.75 5.60
N THR A 50 7.16 -3.74 5.48
CA THR A 50 6.79 -2.41 4.97
C THR A 50 6.42 -2.44 3.50
N GLN A 51 7.16 -3.19 2.67
CA GLN A 51 6.85 -3.39 1.25
C GLN A 51 5.42 -3.95 1.08
N LEU A 52 5.08 -5.04 1.79
CA LEU A 52 3.73 -5.62 1.77
C LEU A 52 2.64 -4.67 2.30
N HIS A 53 3.00 -3.72 3.17
CA HIS A 53 2.08 -2.70 3.65
C HIS A 53 1.87 -1.60 2.62
N VAL A 54 2.94 -1.07 2.02
CA VAL A 54 2.89 -0.06 0.95
C VAL A 54 2.15 -0.60 -0.28
N GLU A 55 2.40 -1.84 -0.69
CA GLU A 55 1.67 -2.53 -1.77
C GLU A 55 0.16 -2.57 -1.50
N MET A 56 -0.24 -2.93 -0.27
CA MET A 56 -1.66 -2.92 0.15
C MET A 56 -2.27 -1.51 0.13
N LEU A 57 -1.52 -0.47 0.52
CA LEU A 57 -2.01 0.91 0.50
C LEU A 57 -2.15 1.44 -0.92
N ILE A 58 -1.22 1.12 -1.82
CA ILE A 58 -1.31 1.42 -3.26
C ILE A 58 -2.53 0.73 -3.86
N GLU A 59 -2.73 -0.57 -3.60
CA GLU A 59 -3.90 -1.30 -4.11
C GLU A 59 -5.20 -0.68 -3.59
N ARG A 60 -5.26 -0.24 -2.33
CA ARG A 60 -6.40 0.49 -1.74
C ARG A 60 -6.62 1.87 -2.35
N ALA A 61 -5.57 2.52 -2.83
CA ALA A 61 -5.61 3.81 -3.51
C ALA A 61 -5.94 3.69 -5.02
N GLN A 62 -5.71 2.53 -5.65
CA GLN A 62 -6.16 2.19 -7.01
C GLN A 62 -7.59 1.65 -7.06
N ASN A 63 -7.96 0.81 -6.08
CA ASN A 63 -9.31 0.85 -5.50
C ASN A 63 -9.53 2.25 -4.88
N ALA A 64 -10.70 2.58 -4.31
CA ALA A 64 -11.10 3.99 -4.10
C ALA A 64 -11.15 4.86 -5.40
N GLY A 65 -10.01 5.18 -6.03
CA GLY A 65 -9.89 5.97 -7.27
C GLY A 65 -8.80 7.07 -7.21
N LEU A 66 -7.84 6.95 -6.29
CA LEU A 66 -6.85 7.98 -5.96
C LEU A 66 -5.54 7.85 -6.75
N LEU A 67 -5.15 6.63 -7.15
CA LEU A 67 -3.97 6.33 -7.96
C LEU A 67 -4.38 5.58 -9.25
N PRO A 68 -3.66 5.78 -10.37
CA PRO A 68 -3.86 5.00 -11.59
C PRO A 68 -3.36 3.56 -11.42
N ILE A 69 -3.91 2.65 -12.21
CA ILE A 69 -3.41 1.27 -12.36
C ILE A 69 -2.19 1.25 -13.30
N SER A 70 -2.25 2.03 -14.37
CA SER A 70 -1.16 2.21 -15.32
C SER A 70 -1.09 3.64 -15.83
N ILE A 71 0.09 4.05 -16.24
CA ILE A 71 0.38 5.33 -16.87
C ILE A 71 1.01 5.02 -18.23
N ASP A 72 0.35 5.42 -19.31
CA ASP A 72 0.85 5.22 -20.66
C ASP A 72 2.03 6.17 -20.94
N ALA A 73 2.87 5.87 -21.93
CA ALA A 73 4.04 6.71 -22.28
C ALA A 73 3.69 8.17 -22.61
N ASP A 74 2.46 8.41 -23.10
CA ASP A 74 1.91 9.75 -23.37
C ASP A 74 1.46 10.51 -22.11
N GLY A 75 1.70 9.96 -20.91
CA GLY A 75 1.24 10.50 -19.63
C GLY A 75 -0.24 10.26 -19.33
N LYS A 76 -0.91 9.42 -20.11
CA LYS A 76 -2.33 9.10 -19.91
C LYS A 76 -2.51 8.15 -18.72
N HIS A 77 -3.26 8.59 -17.72
CA HIS A 77 -3.56 7.80 -16.52
C HIS A 77 -4.78 6.91 -16.74
N THR A 78 -4.62 5.59 -16.55
CA THR A 78 -5.72 4.62 -16.60
C THR A 78 -6.11 4.20 -15.18
N TYR A 79 -7.37 4.45 -14.82
CA TYR A 79 -7.96 4.12 -13.52
C TYR A 79 -8.86 2.89 -13.59
N LYS A 80 -9.15 2.28 -12.44
CA LYS A 80 -10.03 1.10 -12.35
C LYS A 80 -11.44 1.44 -12.84
N ILE A 81 -11.84 0.87 -13.97
CA ILE A 81 -13.19 1.03 -14.52
C ILE A 81 -14.22 0.51 -13.51
N ARG A 82 -15.29 1.28 -13.30
CA ARG A 82 -16.41 0.95 -12.41
C ARG A 82 -17.73 1.03 -13.16
N GLY A 83 -18.61 0.07 -12.92
CA GLY A 83 -19.99 0.15 -13.40
C GLY A 83 -20.75 1.27 -12.69
N PRO A 84 -21.82 1.83 -13.30
CA PRO A 84 -22.54 3.00 -12.77
C PRO A 84 -23.22 2.77 -11.40
N HIS A 85 -23.43 1.50 -11.01
CA HIS A 85 -23.99 1.11 -9.72
C HIS A 85 -22.92 0.82 -8.65
N VAL A 86 -21.62 0.88 -8.99
CA VAL A 86 -20.52 0.62 -8.06
C VAL A 86 -20.24 1.86 -7.24
N LYS A 87 -20.53 1.78 -5.93
CA LYS A 87 -20.34 2.89 -4.98
C LYS A 87 -18.87 3.26 -4.82
N ASN A 88 -18.61 4.48 -4.35
CA ASN A 88 -17.28 4.90 -3.92
C ASN A 88 -16.81 4.00 -2.76
N VAL A 89 -15.51 3.71 -2.72
CA VAL A 89 -14.90 2.85 -1.71
C VAL A 89 -13.84 3.67 -0.98
N TYR A 90 -13.85 3.64 0.35
CA TYR A 90 -12.86 4.33 1.19
C TYR A 90 -12.41 3.37 2.28
N TYR A 91 -11.10 3.35 2.60
CA TYR A 91 -10.52 2.39 3.54
C TYR A 91 -10.09 3.00 4.89
N ASP A 92 -10.17 4.31 5.05
CA ASP A 92 -9.79 5.05 6.28
C ASP A 92 -10.95 5.16 7.28
N THR A 93 -11.96 4.29 7.16
CA THR A 93 -13.22 4.43 7.88
C THR A 93 -13.29 3.53 9.11
N ASP A 94 -13.28 4.14 10.30
CA ASP A 94 -13.82 3.55 11.54
C ASP A 94 -15.36 3.43 11.53
N ILE A 95 -15.98 3.39 10.34
CA ILE A 95 -17.42 3.27 10.16
C ILE A 95 -17.85 1.86 10.60
N ILE A 96 -18.65 1.84 11.66
CA ILE A 96 -19.31 0.65 12.20
C ILE A 96 -20.10 -0.03 11.07
N GLY A 97 -19.77 -1.29 10.76
CA GLY A 97 -20.51 -2.12 9.81
C GLY A 97 -19.79 -2.45 8.50
N ILE A 98 -18.65 -1.82 8.17
CA ILE A 98 -17.80 -2.29 7.07
C ILE A 98 -16.86 -3.38 7.60
N PRO A 99 -16.77 -4.57 6.98
CA PRO A 99 -15.85 -5.60 7.44
C PRO A 99 -14.41 -5.12 7.31
N ARG A 100 -13.76 -4.86 8.45
CA ARG A 100 -12.29 -4.84 8.51
C ARG A 100 -11.84 -6.21 8.01
N PHE A 101 -11.17 -6.27 6.86
CA PHE A 101 -10.50 -7.49 6.38
C PHE A 101 -9.40 -7.87 7.39
N SER A 102 -9.76 -8.62 8.42
CA SER A 102 -8.83 -9.48 9.11
C SER A 102 -8.36 -10.49 8.08
N LYS A 103 -7.10 -10.37 7.64
CA LYS A 103 -6.43 -11.52 7.03
C LYS A 103 -6.56 -12.65 8.05
N ILE A 104 -7.14 -13.77 7.64
CA ILE A 104 -7.11 -14.99 8.45
C ILE A 104 -5.63 -15.34 8.58
N ILE A 105 -5.03 -15.04 9.72
CA ILE A 105 -3.69 -15.51 10.06
C ILE A 105 -3.88 -16.97 10.45
N PRO A 106 -3.44 -17.96 9.67
CA PRO A 106 -3.55 -19.35 10.06
C PRO A 106 -2.72 -19.57 11.32
N THR A 107 -3.38 -19.80 12.45
CA THR A 107 -2.71 -20.19 13.69
C THR A 107 -2.24 -21.63 13.54
N TYR A 108 -0.93 -21.84 13.66
CA TYR A 108 -0.37 -23.18 13.64
C TYR A 108 -0.88 -23.97 14.85
N LYS A 109 -1.69 -25.01 14.60
CA LYS A 109 -1.96 -26.05 15.58
C LYS A 109 -0.89 -27.12 15.42
N PRO A 110 -0.06 -27.41 16.45
CA PRO A 110 0.80 -28.59 16.41
C PRO A 110 -0.07 -29.85 16.34
N PRO A 111 0.40 -30.92 15.66
CA PRO A 111 -0.26 -32.23 15.75
C PRO A 111 -0.19 -32.76 17.19
N MET A 112 -1.22 -33.54 17.57
CA MET A 112 -1.27 -34.32 18.82
C MET A 112 -0.44 -35.60 18.68
#